data_AF-A0A2M9BMN5-F1
#
_entry.id   AF-A0A2M9BMN5-F1
#
_cell.length_a   1.000
_cell.length_b   1.000
_cell.length_c   1.000
_cell.angle_alpha   90.00
_cell.angle_beta   90.00
_cell.angle_gamma   90.00
#
_symmetry.space_group_name_H-M   'P 1'
#
loop_
_entity.id
_entity.type
_entity.pdbx_description
1 polymer ?
#
loop_
_entity_poly.entity_id
_entity_poly.type
_entity_poly.pdbx_seq_one_letter_code
_entity_poly.pdbx_strand_id
1 'polypeptide(L)'
;MLRSFLTWLLLLGSTLLVGACCANNSCYCQDTFDNVVFFRFNAVAGTPGAFTPQELDTIIITRTPVAPKSTLKPDTIRIVRATLAQIDDSIALGQGLTFSSAPLRFTKYQYRIWPAGLPQQVFKIDSLNVQSRPDAVDGCCTCYKVIAKDLRLNNVPVNLLDPKDSEKPVYTLLRKY
;
A
#
# COMPACT_ATOMS: atom_id res chain seq x y z
N MET A 1 12.83 56.07 -17.96
CA MET A 1 11.85 54.97 -18.21
C MET A 1 12.52 53.62 -18.52
N LEU A 2 13.72 53.57 -19.10
CA LEU A 2 14.44 52.31 -19.43
C LEU A 2 14.77 51.40 -18.23
N ARG A 3 14.99 51.98 -17.04
CA ARG A 3 15.30 51.22 -15.80
C ARG A 3 14.18 50.31 -15.31
N SER A 4 12.92 50.66 -15.57
CA SER A 4 11.75 49.85 -15.14
C SER A 4 11.54 48.64 -16.05
N PHE A 5 11.75 48.83 -17.36
CA PHE A 5 11.57 47.75 -18.33
C PHE A 5 12.62 46.64 -18.14
N LEU A 6 13.87 47.00 -17.82
CA LEU A 6 14.95 46.04 -17.59
C LEU A 6 14.72 45.19 -16.32
N THR A 7 14.20 45.77 -15.24
CA THR A 7 13.87 45.03 -14.02
C THR A 7 12.71 44.06 -14.23
N TRP A 8 11.68 44.45 -14.99
CA TRP A 8 10.59 43.54 -15.35
C TRP A 8 11.06 42.38 -16.22
N LEU A 9 11.99 42.62 -17.16
CA LEU A 9 12.58 41.58 -18.02
C LEU A 9 13.47 40.62 -17.22
N LEU A 10 14.22 41.12 -16.22
CA LEU A 10 15.00 40.29 -15.30
C LEU A 10 14.11 39.45 -14.38
N LEU A 11 13.01 40.01 -13.87
CA LEU A 11 12.02 39.27 -13.07
C LEU A 11 11.35 38.16 -13.88
N LEU A 12 10.86 38.45 -15.08
CA LEU A 12 10.28 37.45 -15.98
C LEU A 12 11.31 36.40 -16.44
N GLY A 13 12.55 36.80 -16.70
CA GLY A 13 13.63 35.86 -17.04
C GLY A 13 13.95 34.90 -15.89
N SER A 14 14.00 35.41 -14.66
CA SER A 14 14.27 34.59 -13.48
C SER A 14 13.15 33.59 -13.15
N THR A 15 11.87 33.95 -13.35
CA THR A 15 10.76 33.02 -13.11
C THR A 15 10.68 31.91 -14.17
N LEU A 16 11.02 32.22 -15.44
CA LEU A 16 11.07 31.21 -16.51
C LEU A 16 12.23 30.22 -16.32
N LEU A 17 13.39 30.67 -15.83
CA LEU A 17 14.54 29.81 -15.55
C LEU A 17 14.29 28.83 -14.39
N VAL A 18 13.60 29.24 -13.33
CA VAL A 18 13.26 28.36 -12.20
C VAL A 18 12.16 27.35 -12.57
N GLY A 19 11.19 27.74 -13.39
CA GLY A 19 10.15 26.83 -13.88
C GLY A 19 10.67 25.73 -14.82
N ALA A 20 11.72 26.02 -15.59
CA ALA A 20 12.31 25.08 -16.56
C ALA A 20 13.08 23.92 -15.91
N CYS A 21 13.61 24.09 -14.70
CA CYS A 21 14.30 22.99 -13.99
C CYS A 21 13.35 21.84 -13.62
N CYS A 22 12.05 22.12 -13.47
CA CYS A 22 11.06 21.15 -13.00
C CYS A 22 10.08 20.68 -14.07
N ALA A 23 10.10 21.30 -15.26
CA ALA A 23 9.18 20.96 -16.34
C ALA A 23 9.52 19.64 -17.06
N ASN A 24 10.77 19.16 -16.98
CA ASN A 24 11.23 18.01 -17.76
C ASN A 24 11.86 16.86 -16.95
N ASN A 25 11.91 16.98 -15.62
CA ASN A 25 12.35 15.89 -14.76
C ASN A 25 11.12 15.09 -14.31
N SER A 26 10.87 13.96 -14.97
CA SER A 26 9.92 12.98 -14.43
C SER A 26 10.50 12.44 -13.12
N CYS A 27 9.78 12.62 -12.01
CA CYS A 27 10.19 12.07 -10.72
C CYS A 27 10.10 10.53 -10.80
N TYR A 28 11.22 9.85 -11.03
CA TYR A 28 11.27 8.39 -10.95
C TYR A 28 11.52 7.99 -9.50
N CYS A 29 10.48 8.10 -8.66
CA CYS A 29 10.54 7.56 -7.32
C CYS A 29 10.27 6.06 -7.40
N GLN A 30 11.25 5.26 -6.99
CA GLN A 30 11.20 3.80 -6.92
C GLN A 30 10.31 3.34 -5.74
N ASP A 31 9.02 3.69 -5.76
CA ASP A 31 8.12 3.58 -4.59
C ASP A 31 6.84 2.74 -4.84
N THR A 32 6.79 2.01 -5.96
CA THR A 32 5.57 1.30 -6.43
C THR A 32 4.92 0.40 -5.38
N PHE A 33 5.71 -0.19 -4.48
CA PHE A 33 5.24 -1.14 -3.46
C PHE A 33 5.32 -0.62 -2.02
N ASP A 34 5.73 0.63 -1.84
CA ASP A 34 5.98 1.22 -0.52
C ASP A 34 4.67 1.53 0.21
N ASN A 35 3.63 1.88 -0.53
CA ASN A 35 2.30 2.21 -0.01
C ASN A 35 1.29 1.04 -0.08
N VAL A 36 1.80 -0.19 -0.12
CA VAL A 36 0.98 -1.40 -0.29
C VAL A 36 1.54 -2.55 0.54
N VAL A 37 0.69 -3.30 1.23
CA VAL A 37 1.05 -4.59 1.84
C VAL A 37 0.37 -5.75 1.12
N PHE A 38 1.08 -6.87 1.01
CA PHE A 38 0.65 -8.02 0.23
C PHE A 38 0.44 -9.24 1.11
N PHE A 39 -0.67 -9.94 0.90
CA PHE A 39 -1.01 -11.18 1.58
C PHE A 39 -1.24 -12.29 0.55
N ARG A 40 -0.88 -13.51 0.89
CA ARG A 40 -1.25 -14.71 0.12
C ARG A 40 -1.76 -15.77 1.06
N PHE A 41 -2.78 -16.51 0.64
CA PHE A 41 -3.16 -17.72 1.35
C PHE A 41 -2.17 -18.82 1.04
N ASN A 42 -1.87 -19.65 2.03
CA ASN A 42 -1.11 -20.87 1.78
C ASN A 42 -2.01 -21.87 1.05
N ALA A 43 -1.84 -22.02 -0.26
CA ALA A 43 -2.57 -23.01 -1.06
C ALA A 43 -1.71 -24.23 -1.44
N VAL A 44 -0.49 -24.34 -0.90
CA VAL A 44 0.44 -25.42 -1.26
C VAL A 44 0.00 -26.72 -0.59
N ALA A 45 -0.56 -27.63 -1.39
CA ALA A 45 -1.04 -28.92 -0.93
C ALA A 45 0.03 -29.69 -0.12
N GLY A 46 -0.38 -30.30 0.99
CA GLY A 46 0.51 -31.06 1.86
C GLY A 46 1.34 -30.23 2.85
N THR A 47 1.23 -28.88 2.82
CA THR A 47 1.89 -28.03 3.83
C THR A 47 0.98 -27.73 5.02
N PRO A 48 1.53 -27.54 6.25
CA PRO A 48 0.73 -27.18 7.42
C PRO A 48 -0.06 -25.88 7.21
N GLY A 49 -1.36 -25.94 7.54
CA GLY A 49 -2.26 -24.81 7.40
C GLY A 49 -2.61 -24.44 5.96
N ALA A 50 -2.44 -25.36 5.01
CA ALA A 50 -2.81 -25.15 3.60
C ALA A 50 -4.33 -25.15 3.40
N PHE A 51 -4.80 -24.15 2.67
CA PHE A 51 -6.18 -24.02 2.20
C PHE A 51 -6.40 -24.84 0.92
N THR A 52 -7.61 -25.35 0.74
CA THR A 52 -8.04 -25.93 -0.54
C THR A 52 -8.49 -24.83 -1.49
N PRO A 53 -8.45 -25.07 -2.81
CA PRO A 53 -8.98 -24.12 -3.79
C PRO A 53 -10.45 -23.73 -3.51
N GLN A 54 -11.28 -24.68 -3.10
CA GLN A 54 -12.70 -24.45 -2.79
C GLN A 54 -12.88 -23.56 -1.56
N GLU A 55 -12.01 -23.67 -0.56
CA GLU A 55 -12.04 -22.79 0.61
C GLU A 55 -11.73 -21.33 0.21
N LEU A 56 -10.88 -21.13 -0.80
CA LEU A 56 -10.42 -19.81 -1.24
C LEU A 56 -11.26 -19.20 -2.38
N ASP A 57 -12.34 -19.84 -2.82
CA ASP A 57 -13.19 -19.35 -3.91
C ASP A 57 -13.70 -17.92 -3.67
N THR A 58 -14.06 -17.61 -2.43
CA THR A 58 -14.51 -16.28 -2.04
C THR A 58 -13.77 -15.81 -0.80
N ILE A 59 -13.13 -14.65 -0.88
CA ILE A 59 -12.46 -13.98 0.23
C ILE A 59 -13.23 -12.74 0.63
N ILE A 60 -13.44 -12.55 1.92
CA ILE A 60 -14.04 -11.36 2.50
C ILE A 60 -12.96 -10.55 3.20
N ILE A 61 -12.96 -9.25 2.94
CA ILE A 61 -12.07 -8.30 3.61
C ILE A 61 -12.93 -7.20 4.19
N THR A 62 -12.81 -6.99 5.50
CA THR A 62 -13.43 -5.83 6.16
C THR A 62 -12.35 -4.94 6.70
N ARG A 63 -12.60 -3.64 6.68
CA ARG A 63 -11.79 -2.64 7.38
C ARG A 63 -12.64 -1.85 8.36
N THR A 64 -12.05 -1.48 9.49
CA THR A 64 -12.70 -0.63 10.51
C THR A 64 -11.71 0.45 10.94
N PRO A 65 -12.13 1.72 11.09
CA PRO A 65 -11.23 2.76 11.53
C PRO A 65 -10.63 2.44 12.91
N VAL A 66 -9.33 2.68 13.08
CA VAL A 66 -8.64 2.47 14.37
C VAL A 66 -9.07 3.52 15.40
N ALA A 67 -9.28 4.77 14.96
CA ALA A 67 -9.64 5.85 15.85
C ALA A 67 -11.16 5.81 16.20
N PRO A 68 -11.54 5.73 17.48
CA PRO A 68 -12.94 5.55 17.89
C PRO A 68 -13.85 6.76 17.58
N LYS A 69 -13.27 7.95 17.37
CA LYS A 69 -14.00 9.18 16.98
C LYS A 69 -13.77 9.56 15.51
N SER A 70 -13.33 8.62 14.68
CA SER A 70 -13.09 8.88 13.27
C SER A 70 -14.39 9.13 12.51
N THR A 71 -14.38 10.07 11.57
CA THR A 71 -15.48 10.23 10.59
C THR A 71 -15.46 9.15 9.51
N LEU A 72 -14.35 8.41 9.40
CA LEU A 72 -14.19 7.29 8.50
C LEU A 72 -15.21 6.19 8.84
N LYS A 73 -15.67 5.47 7.81
CA LYS A 73 -16.65 4.38 7.96
C LYS A 73 -15.98 3.02 7.75
N PRO A 74 -16.46 1.97 8.42
CA PRO A 74 -16.09 0.61 8.08
C PRO A 74 -16.61 0.26 6.69
N ASP A 75 -15.94 -0.69 6.04
CA ASP A 75 -16.25 -1.12 4.68
C ASP A 75 -15.89 -2.60 4.51
N THR A 76 -16.60 -3.26 3.61
CA THR A 76 -16.50 -4.69 3.34
C THR A 76 -16.44 -4.90 1.84
N ILE A 77 -15.44 -5.67 1.41
CA ILE A 77 -15.32 -6.11 0.03
C ILE A 77 -15.29 -7.63 -0.03
N ARG A 78 -15.68 -8.14 -1.18
CA ARG A 78 -15.68 -9.56 -1.50
C ARG A 78 -14.88 -9.77 -2.77
N ILE A 79 -13.85 -10.60 -2.70
CA ILE A 79 -13.04 -11.03 -3.84
C ILE A 79 -13.49 -12.44 -4.20
N VAL A 80 -14.01 -12.61 -5.42
CA VAL A 80 -14.40 -13.92 -5.97
C VAL A 80 -13.30 -14.37 -6.92
N ARG A 81 -12.80 -15.60 -6.75
CA ARG A 81 -11.71 -16.20 -7.51
C ARG A 81 -12.29 -17.29 -8.40
N ALA A 82 -12.62 -16.93 -9.64
CA ALA A 82 -13.31 -17.80 -10.58
C ALA A 82 -12.45 -18.94 -11.15
N THR A 83 -11.12 -18.86 -11.03
CA THR A 83 -10.19 -19.82 -11.64
C THR A 83 -9.14 -20.32 -10.67
N LEU A 84 -8.61 -21.52 -10.90
CA LEU A 84 -7.52 -22.08 -10.11
C LEU A 84 -6.25 -21.20 -10.13
N ALA A 85 -5.99 -20.50 -11.22
CA ALA A 85 -4.85 -19.56 -11.31
C ALA A 85 -4.97 -18.39 -10.32
N GLN A 86 -6.21 -17.96 -10.00
CA GLN A 86 -6.46 -16.86 -9.08
C GLN A 86 -6.34 -17.26 -7.60
N ILE A 87 -6.21 -18.56 -7.30
CA ILE A 87 -6.08 -19.05 -5.93
C ILE A 87 -4.75 -18.60 -5.31
N ASP A 88 -3.70 -18.48 -6.12
CA ASP A 88 -2.39 -17.99 -5.69
C ASP A 88 -2.25 -16.46 -5.76
N ASP A 89 -3.28 -15.75 -6.26
CA ASP A 89 -3.26 -14.30 -6.35
C ASP A 89 -3.09 -13.69 -4.96
N SER A 90 -2.26 -12.63 -4.91
CA SER A 90 -2.09 -11.86 -3.69
C SER A 90 -3.25 -10.89 -3.48
N ILE A 91 -3.55 -10.67 -2.21
CA ILE A 91 -4.38 -9.56 -1.76
C ILE A 91 -3.47 -8.39 -1.48
N ALA A 92 -3.70 -7.27 -2.14
CA ALA A 92 -3.01 -6.02 -1.91
C ALA A 92 -3.90 -5.09 -1.08
N LEU A 93 -3.40 -4.61 0.06
CA LEU A 93 -3.99 -3.50 0.80
C LEU A 93 -3.10 -2.28 0.61
N GLY A 94 -3.64 -1.25 -0.04
CA GLY A 94 -2.92 -0.01 -0.29
C GLY A 94 -3.88 1.12 -0.62
N GLN A 95 -3.34 2.31 -0.83
CA GLN A 95 -4.14 3.48 -1.17
C GLN A 95 -4.84 3.28 -2.53
N GLY A 96 -6.18 3.27 -2.55
CA GLY A 96 -6.97 3.16 -3.78
C GLY A 96 -7.02 1.78 -4.45
N LEU A 97 -6.41 0.73 -3.86
CA LEU A 97 -6.26 -0.58 -4.53
C LEU A 97 -7.36 -1.59 -4.24
N THR A 98 -8.09 -1.47 -3.12
CA THR A 98 -9.00 -2.54 -2.67
C THR A 98 -10.41 -2.07 -2.36
N PHE A 99 -10.59 -0.81 -1.98
CA PHE A 99 -11.89 -0.28 -1.56
C PHE A 99 -12.27 0.93 -2.41
N SER A 100 -13.54 1.04 -2.79
CA SER A 100 -14.07 2.06 -3.72
C SER A 100 -14.23 3.46 -3.11
N SER A 101 -14.11 3.60 -1.79
CA SER A 101 -14.03 4.91 -1.15
C SER A 101 -12.78 5.65 -1.66
N ALA A 102 -12.83 6.99 -1.68
CA ALA A 102 -11.69 7.90 -1.91
C ALA A 102 -10.34 7.37 -1.35
N PRO A 103 -9.18 7.78 -1.90
CA PRO A 103 -7.86 7.23 -1.55
C PRO A 103 -7.46 7.55 -0.09
N LEU A 104 -8.04 6.79 0.83
CA LEU A 104 -7.87 6.90 2.27
C LEU A 104 -6.61 6.13 2.68
N ARG A 105 -5.87 6.69 3.64
CA ARG A 105 -4.66 6.07 4.16
C ARG A 105 -5.02 4.74 4.83
N PHE A 106 -4.55 3.64 4.23
CA PHE A 106 -4.82 2.27 4.69
C PHE A 106 -4.29 2.01 6.12
N THR A 107 -3.29 2.77 6.58
CA THR A 107 -2.78 2.78 7.98
C THR A 107 -3.76 3.32 9.03
N LYS A 108 -4.92 3.88 8.63
CA LYS A 108 -5.97 4.33 9.57
C LYS A 108 -6.99 3.27 9.92
N TYR A 109 -6.82 2.05 9.43
CA TYR A 109 -7.76 0.96 9.60
C TYR A 109 -7.11 -0.28 10.22
N GLN A 110 -7.94 -1.03 10.94
CA GLN A 110 -7.72 -2.46 11.21
C GLN A 110 -8.47 -3.27 10.15
N TYR A 111 -7.89 -4.39 9.74
CA TYR A 111 -8.44 -5.25 8.71
C TYR A 111 -8.73 -6.63 9.27
N ARG A 112 -9.73 -7.27 8.68
CA ARG A 112 -10.01 -8.69 8.87
C ARG A 112 -10.15 -9.33 7.50
N ILE A 113 -9.40 -10.39 7.26
CA ILE A 113 -9.44 -11.17 6.03
C ILE A 113 -9.86 -12.59 6.40
N TRP A 114 -10.82 -13.16 5.67
CA TRP A 114 -11.17 -14.58 5.84
C TRP A 114 -11.79 -15.16 4.58
N PRO A 115 -11.67 -16.47 4.33
CA PRO A 115 -12.43 -17.14 3.29
C PRO A 115 -13.90 -17.24 3.69
N ALA A 116 -14.84 -16.94 2.79
CA ALA A 116 -16.27 -16.87 3.09
C ALA A 116 -16.84 -18.20 3.60
N GLY A 117 -16.34 -19.33 3.09
CA GLY A 117 -16.72 -20.68 3.54
C GLY A 117 -16.13 -21.07 4.90
N LEU A 118 -15.18 -20.28 5.43
CA LEU A 118 -14.49 -20.53 6.70
C LEU A 118 -14.53 -19.28 7.60
N PRO A 119 -15.73 -18.86 8.09
CA PRO A 119 -15.87 -17.65 8.91
C PRO A 119 -15.12 -17.73 10.25
N GLN A 120 -14.74 -18.93 10.66
CA GLN A 120 -13.95 -19.16 11.86
C GLN A 120 -12.45 -18.98 11.64
N GLN A 121 -11.96 -18.82 10.41
CA GLN A 121 -10.54 -18.66 10.05
C GLN A 121 -10.25 -17.19 9.70
N VAL A 122 -10.20 -16.34 10.73
CA VAL A 122 -10.10 -14.88 10.58
C VAL A 122 -8.68 -14.40 10.85
N PHE A 123 -8.10 -13.75 9.85
CA PHE A 123 -6.82 -13.06 9.94
C PHE A 123 -7.04 -11.61 10.32
N LYS A 124 -6.68 -11.26 11.56
CA LYS A 124 -6.73 -9.88 12.06
C LYS A 124 -5.42 -9.19 11.73
N ILE A 125 -5.50 -8.07 11.05
CA ILE A 125 -4.37 -7.24 10.67
C ILE A 125 -4.57 -5.87 11.31
N ASP A 126 -3.67 -5.49 12.19
CA ASP A 126 -3.70 -4.21 12.88
C ASP A 126 -2.30 -3.60 13.00
N SER A 127 -2.22 -2.45 13.65
CA SER A 127 -0.97 -1.73 13.89
C SER A 127 -0.11 -1.54 12.64
N LEU A 128 -0.75 -1.39 11.48
CA LEU A 128 -0.05 -1.18 10.22
C LEU A 128 0.68 0.18 10.24
N ASN A 129 1.99 0.11 10.18
CA ASN A 129 2.89 1.25 10.23
C ASN A 129 3.76 1.26 8.97
N VAL A 130 3.82 2.43 8.32
CA VAL A 130 4.71 2.68 7.18
C VAL A 130 5.40 4.00 7.46
N GLN A 131 6.72 3.95 7.58
CA GLN A 131 7.56 5.12 7.80
C GLN A 131 8.47 5.30 6.59
N SER A 132 8.57 6.53 6.14
CA SER A 132 9.44 6.91 5.05
C SER A 132 10.33 8.09 5.43
N ARG A 133 11.46 8.20 4.74
CA ARG A 133 12.34 9.36 4.82
C ARG A 133 12.59 9.92 3.41
N PRO A 134 12.95 11.19 3.27
CA PRO A 134 13.47 11.71 2.01
C PRO A 134 14.74 10.93 1.61
N ASP A 135 14.82 10.48 0.35
CA ASP A 135 15.96 9.67 -0.16
C ASP A 135 16.78 10.45 -1.18
N ALA A 136 16.11 11.04 -2.17
CA ALA A 136 16.72 11.94 -3.15
C ALA A 136 15.93 13.26 -3.19
N VAL A 137 16.66 14.37 -3.12
CA VAL A 137 16.16 15.72 -3.40
C VAL A 137 16.80 16.13 -4.71
N ASP A 138 16.26 15.64 -5.82
CA ASP A 138 16.47 16.34 -7.08
C ASP A 138 15.71 17.66 -6.93
N GLY A 139 16.30 18.80 -7.28
CA GLY A 139 15.79 20.15 -6.93
C GLY A 139 14.33 20.49 -7.34
N CYS A 140 13.61 19.54 -7.91
CA CYS A 140 12.22 19.58 -8.34
C CYS A 140 11.30 18.50 -7.75
N CYS A 141 11.84 17.45 -7.11
CA CYS A 141 11.07 16.34 -6.54
C CYS A 141 11.67 15.91 -5.19
N THR A 142 10.82 15.58 -4.22
CA THR A 142 11.26 14.87 -3.02
C THR A 142 10.74 13.44 -3.11
N CYS A 143 11.64 12.49 -3.37
CA CYS A 143 11.30 11.08 -3.30
C CYS A 143 11.41 10.59 -1.85
N TYR A 144 10.49 9.72 -1.47
CA TYR A 144 10.44 9.10 -0.16
C TYR A 144 10.80 7.63 -0.28
N LYS A 145 11.72 7.18 0.58
CA LYS A 145 12.06 5.76 0.72
C LYS A 145 11.46 5.23 2.00
N VAL A 146 10.74 4.11 1.91
CA VAL A 146 10.27 3.42 3.10
C VAL A 146 11.43 2.82 3.89
N ILE A 147 11.48 3.16 5.17
CA ILE A 147 12.51 2.71 6.12
C ILE A 147 11.94 1.76 7.18
N ALA A 148 10.62 1.74 7.35
CA ALA A 148 9.93 0.76 8.17
C ALA A 148 8.56 0.46 7.57
N LYS A 149 8.21 -0.82 7.54
CA LYS A 149 6.93 -1.30 7.04
C LYS A 149 6.56 -2.53 7.85
N ASP A 150 5.68 -2.36 8.81
CA ASP A 150 5.35 -3.38 9.79
C ASP A 150 3.86 -3.42 10.09
N LEU A 151 3.38 -4.57 10.56
CA LEU A 151 2.02 -4.77 11.02
C LEU A 151 1.98 -5.86 12.09
N ARG A 152 0.81 -6.09 12.67
CA ARG A 152 0.55 -7.31 13.44
C ARG A 152 -0.49 -8.16 12.72
N LEU A 153 -0.17 -9.44 12.54
CA LEU A 153 -1.07 -10.47 12.04
C LEU A 153 -1.44 -11.39 13.19
N ASN A 154 -2.72 -11.44 13.57
CA ASN A 154 -3.20 -12.22 14.71
C ASN A 154 -2.38 -11.96 15.99
N ASN A 155 -2.13 -10.68 16.30
CA ASN A 155 -1.26 -10.20 17.39
C ASN A 155 0.24 -10.50 17.26
N VAL A 156 0.69 -11.18 16.21
CA VAL A 156 2.11 -11.47 15.94
C VAL A 156 2.70 -10.36 15.06
N PRO A 157 3.81 -9.71 15.46
CA PRO A 157 4.45 -8.69 14.62
C PRO A 157 5.04 -9.30 13.34
N VAL A 158 4.88 -8.58 12.23
CA VAL A 158 5.40 -8.96 10.91
C VAL A 158 6.12 -7.76 10.31
N ASN A 159 7.38 -7.95 9.91
CA ASN A 159 8.15 -6.98 9.15
C ASN A 159 8.00 -7.25 7.65
N LEU A 160 7.63 -6.23 6.90
CA LEU A 160 7.35 -6.24 5.46
C LEU A 160 8.23 -5.28 4.67
N LEU A 161 9.29 -4.76 5.31
CA LEU A 161 10.33 -4.00 4.63
C LEU A 161 11.08 -4.95 3.68
N ASP A 162 11.30 -4.53 2.43
CA ASP A 162 12.11 -5.30 1.49
C ASP A 162 13.57 -5.31 1.98
N PRO A 163 14.12 -6.46 2.42
CA PRO A 163 15.45 -6.52 3.00
C PRO A 163 16.55 -6.24 1.96
N LYS A 164 16.23 -6.35 0.66
CA LYS A 164 17.19 -6.17 -0.44
C LYS A 164 16.99 -4.87 -1.18
N ASP A 165 16.01 -4.05 -0.78
CA ASP A 165 15.66 -2.80 -1.47
C ASP A 165 15.48 -3.04 -2.98
N SER A 166 14.89 -4.19 -3.31
CA SER A 166 14.82 -4.73 -4.68
C SER A 166 13.54 -4.32 -5.41
N GLU A 167 12.75 -3.44 -4.79
CA GLU A 167 11.41 -3.04 -5.22
C GLU A 167 10.52 -4.23 -5.53
N LYS A 168 10.50 -5.22 -4.63
CA LYS A 168 9.63 -6.40 -4.80
C LYS A 168 8.55 -6.45 -3.74
N PRO A 169 7.34 -6.94 -4.09
CA PRO A 169 6.32 -7.24 -3.09
C PRO A 169 6.85 -8.23 -2.04
N VAL A 170 6.77 -7.84 -0.77
CA VAL A 170 7.00 -8.74 0.37
C VAL A 170 5.65 -9.32 0.79
N TYR A 171 5.51 -10.64 0.67
CA TYR A 171 4.25 -11.34 0.91
C TYR A 171 4.17 -11.87 2.35
N THR A 172 3.05 -11.58 3.02
CA THR A 172 2.66 -12.26 4.26
C THR A 172 1.83 -13.48 3.93
N LEU A 173 2.22 -14.65 4.44
CA LEU A 173 1.49 -15.90 4.21
C LEU A 173 0.41 -16.10 5.29
N LEU A 174 -0.84 -16.27 4.86
CA LEU A 174 -1.99 -16.59 5.70
C LEU A 174 -2.17 -18.11 5.74
N ARG A 175 -2.13 -18.70 6.93
CA ARG A 175 -2.23 -20.16 7.17
C ARG A 175 -3.40 -20.47 8.08
N LYS A 176 -4.08 -21.59 7.85
CA LYS A 176 -5.06 -22.11 8.82
C LYS A 176 -4.36 -22.40 10.15
N TYR A 177 -5.03 -22.06 11.25
CA TYR A 177 -4.68 -22.46 12.60
C TYR A 177 -5.48 -23.67 13.05
#